data_AF-A0AAP0PDU5-F1
#
_entry.id   AF-A0AAP0PDU5-F1
#
_cell.length_a   1.000
_cell.length_b   1.000
_cell.length_c   1.000
_cell.angle_alpha   90.00
_cell.angle_beta   90.00
_cell.angle_gamma   90.00
#
_symmetry.space_group_name_H-M   'P 1'
#
loop_
_entity.id
_entity.type
_entity.pdbx_description
1 polymer ?
#
loop_
_entity_poly.entity_id
_entity_poly.type
_entity_poly.pdbx_seq_one_letter_code
_entity_poly.pdbx_strand_id
1 'polypeptide(L)'
;MFREALKVGFYDFQAARDEYRFSCGVGGMNRDLLWRFMDAQTRLIAPICPHYAEYVWRELLKKDGFVVNAGWPTANLPDLTLKRANKYLQDSIVTMRKLLQKQVSGSKKGSKKGEMEVLRENLDLMKRQLGLERVEIFSASDEDAVRRAGEQVRLLNQNPPSPGNPTAIFLS
;
A
#
# COMPACT_ATOMS: atom_id res chain seq x y z
N MET A 1 18.97 10.47 -25.49
CA MET A 1 19.78 11.36 -24.62
C MET A 1 18.92 12.15 -23.63
N PHE A 2 17.93 12.94 -24.07
CA PHE A 2 17.05 13.71 -23.16
C PHE A 2 16.10 12.88 -22.29
N ARG A 3 15.64 11.71 -22.77
CA ARG A 3 14.79 10.81 -21.98
C ARG A 3 15.47 10.34 -20.68
N GLU A 4 16.70 9.84 -20.77
CA GLU A 4 17.43 9.38 -19.59
C GLU A 4 17.79 10.53 -18.66
N ALA A 5 18.10 11.71 -19.21
CA ALA A 5 18.32 12.91 -18.41
C ALA A 5 17.07 13.29 -17.60
N LEU A 6 15.87 13.22 -18.20
CA LEU A 6 14.62 13.48 -17.50
C LEU A 6 14.30 12.39 -16.47
N LYS A 7 14.56 11.13 -16.81
CA LYS A 7 14.40 10.01 -15.87
C LYS A 7 15.23 10.23 -14.62
N VAL A 8 16.53 10.44 -14.75
CA VAL A 8 17.42 10.55 -13.59
C VAL A 8 17.33 11.92 -12.91
N GLY A 9 17.30 13.01 -13.69
CA GLY A 9 17.35 14.39 -13.19
C GLY A 9 16.01 14.94 -12.69
N PHE A 10 14.89 14.27 -12.97
CA PHE A 10 13.57 14.67 -12.49
C PHE A 10 12.84 13.52 -11.79
N TYR A 11 12.52 12.42 -12.48
CA TYR A 11 11.70 11.36 -11.89
C TYR A 11 12.38 10.65 -10.73
N ASP A 12 13.61 10.16 -10.93
CA ASP A 12 14.38 9.48 -9.88
C ASP A 12 14.76 10.46 -8.76
N PHE A 13 15.02 11.73 -9.09
CA PHE A 13 15.35 12.75 -8.10
C PHE A 13 14.15 13.12 -7.21
N GLN A 14 12.95 13.22 -7.78
CA GLN A 14 11.70 13.37 -7.02
C GLN A 14 11.39 12.13 -6.18
N ALA A 15 11.61 10.93 -6.72
CA ALA A 15 11.42 9.68 -5.98
C ALA A 15 12.34 9.63 -4.74
N ALA A 16 13.61 10.05 -4.87
CA ALA A 16 14.54 10.12 -3.75
C ALA A 16 14.07 11.12 -2.66
N ARG A 17 13.48 12.26 -3.05
CA ARG A 17 12.87 13.20 -2.10
C ARG A 17 11.68 12.58 -1.38
N ASP A 18 10.82 11.89 -2.10
CA ASP A 18 9.61 11.28 -1.54
C ASP A 18 9.94 10.12 -0.61
N GLU A 19 10.98 9.34 -0.91
CA GLU A 19 11.54 8.33 -0.01
C GLU A 19 12.08 8.96 1.28
N TYR A 20 12.79 10.09 1.17
CA TYR A 20 13.25 10.85 2.34
C TYR A 20 12.08 11.37 3.18
N ARG A 21 11.06 11.95 2.54
CA ARG A 21 9.82 12.40 3.20
C ARG A 21 9.16 11.26 3.98
N PHE A 22 9.02 10.09 3.35
CA PHE A 22 8.43 8.92 3.97
C PHE A 22 9.25 8.44 5.17
N SER A 23 10.58 8.45 5.05
CA SER A 23 11.49 8.03 6.12
C SER A 23 11.48 8.97 7.33
N CYS A 24 11.26 10.27 7.13
CA CYS A 24 11.16 11.26 8.22
C CYS A 24 9.88 11.16 9.06
N GLY A 25 8.79 10.63 8.50
CA GLY A 25 7.53 10.46 9.20
C GLY A 25 7.01 11.77 9.83
N VAL A 26 6.65 11.72 11.11
CA VAL A 26 6.06 12.85 11.86
C VAL A 26 7.10 13.94 12.20
N GLY A 27 8.39 13.60 12.22
CA GLY A 27 9.46 14.54 12.55
C GLY A 27 9.71 15.62 11.49
N GLY A 28 9.12 15.48 10.31
CA GLY A 28 9.29 16.42 9.20
C GLY A 28 10.68 16.32 8.56
N MET A 29 10.83 17.00 7.43
CA MET A 29 12.07 17.00 6.65
C MET A 29 12.99 18.15 7.05
N ASN A 30 14.30 17.94 6.96
CA ASN A 30 15.26 19.01 7.20
C ASN A 30 15.09 20.13 6.14
N ARG A 31 14.88 21.37 6.61
CA ARG A 31 14.63 22.55 5.77
C ARG A 31 15.77 22.83 4.80
N ASP A 32 17.01 22.74 5.25
CA ASP A 32 18.17 23.10 4.43
C ASP A 32 18.41 22.08 3.31
N LEU A 33 18.16 20.80 3.58
CA LEU A 33 18.16 19.75 2.55
C LEU A 33 17.07 19.97 1.51
N LEU A 34 15.86 20.35 1.93
CA LEU A 34 14.80 20.71 0.99
C LEU A 34 15.17 21.92 0.13
N TRP A 35 15.80 22.94 0.71
CA TRP A 35 16.24 24.09 -0.06
C TRP A 35 17.30 23.73 -1.10
N ARG A 36 18.25 22.87 -0.73
CA ARG A 36 19.25 22.33 -1.68
C ARG A 36 18.60 21.49 -2.77
N PHE A 37 17.61 20.67 -2.44
CA PHE A 37 16.84 19.91 -3.41
C PHE A 37 16.12 20.83 -4.41
N MET A 38 15.44 21.87 -3.92
CA MET A 38 14.71 22.81 -4.77
C MET A 38 15.66 23.58 -5.70
N ASP A 39 16.81 24.04 -5.20
CA ASP A 39 17.83 24.70 -6.03
C ASP A 39 18.36 23.77 -7.13
N ALA A 40 18.76 22.54 -6.77
CA ALA A 40 19.26 21.58 -7.74
C ALA A 40 18.19 21.19 -8.77
N GLN A 41 16.97 20.87 -8.34
CA GLN A 41 15.87 20.47 -9.23
C GLN A 41 15.51 21.59 -10.22
N THR A 42 15.51 22.84 -9.76
CA THR A 42 15.22 24.02 -10.58
C THR A 42 16.26 24.21 -11.69
N ARG A 43 17.55 24.06 -11.36
CA ARG A 43 18.63 24.13 -12.36
C ARG A 43 18.61 22.96 -13.34
N LEU A 44 18.33 21.74 -12.85
CA LEU A 44 18.29 20.54 -13.68
C LEU A 44 17.13 20.57 -14.70
N ILE A 45 15.98 21.15 -14.32
CA ILE A 45 14.81 21.22 -15.20
C ILE A 45 14.83 22.43 -16.15
N ALA A 46 15.67 23.43 -15.91
CA ALA A 46 15.75 24.66 -16.71
C ALA A 46 15.89 24.42 -18.23
N PRO A 47 16.67 23.45 -18.73
CA PRO A 47 16.76 23.19 -20.18
C PRO A 47 15.49 22.60 -20.81
N ILE A 48 14.57 22.06 -20.00
CA ILE A 48 13.34 21.39 -20.46
C ILE A 48 12.12 22.28 -20.22
N CYS A 49 12.03 22.90 -19.04
CA CYS A 49 10.92 23.77 -18.63
C CYS A 49 11.46 25.11 -18.12
N PRO A 50 12.01 25.98 -19.01
CA PRO A 50 12.69 27.21 -18.62
C PRO A 50 11.76 28.20 -17.90
N HIS A 51 10.51 28.34 -18.35
CA HIS A 51 9.55 29.27 -17.73
C HIS A 51 9.19 28.86 -16.29
N TYR A 52 9.01 27.56 -16.05
CA TYR A 52 8.76 27.03 -14.71
C TYR A 52 10.00 27.20 -13.82
N ALA A 53 11.18 26.84 -14.34
CA ALA A 53 12.41 26.99 -13.60
C ALA A 53 12.67 28.46 -13.21
N GLU A 54 12.41 29.40 -14.12
CA GLU A 54 12.59 30.83 -13.87
C GLU A 54 11.61 31.34 -12.81
N TYR A 55 10.34 30.93 -12.88
CA TYR A 55 9.35 31.25 -11.84
C TYR A 55 9.80 30.71 -10.47
N VAL A 56 10.23 29.45 -10.38
CA VAL A 56 10.71 28.88 -9.11
C VAL A 56 11.96 29.62 -8.60
N TRP A 57 12.90 29.96 -9.49
CA TRP A 57 14.13 30.68 -9.15
C TRP A 57 13.86 32.06 -8.56
N ARG A 58 13.04 32.86 -9.24
CA ARG A 58 12.74 34.24 -8.84
C ARG A 58 11.70 34.34 -7.75
N GLU A 59 10.60 33.59 -7.87
CA GLU A 59 9.45 33.78 -6.99
C GLU A 59 9.50 32.93 -5.73
N LEU A 60 10.01 31.70 -5.80
CA LEU A 60 10.06 30.80 -4.64
C LEU A 60 11.40 30.86 -3.93
N LEU A 61 12.50 30.77 -4.68
CA LEU A 61 13.86 30.80 -4.13
C LEU A 61 14.38 32.21 -3.87
N LYS A 62 13.70 33.24 -4.41
CA LYS A 62 14.08 34.66 -4.28
C LYS A 62 15.55 34.92 -4.63
N LYS A 63 16.02 34.30 -5.72
CA LYS A 63 17.40 34.45 -6.19
C LYS A 63 17.50 35.53 -7.26
N ASP A 64 18.59 36.28 -7.20
CA ASP A 64 18.90 37.29 -8.21
C ASP A 64 19.32 36.67 -9.55
N GLY A 65 19.11 37.44 -10.62
CA GLY A 65 19.48 37.03 -11.98
C GLY A 65 18.48 36.07 -12.64
N PHE A 66 18.97 35.28 -13.58
CA PHE A 66 18.18 34.28 -14.32
C PHE A 66 18.73 32.88 -14.06
N VAL A 67 17.85 31.87 -14.05
CA VAL A 67 18.26 30.48 -13.79
C VAL A 67 19.28 29.98 -14.82
N VAL A 68 19.19 30.46 -16.06
CA VAL A 68 20.10 30.09 -17.16
C VAL A 68 21.55 30.53 -16.90
N ASN A 69 21.75 31.56 -16.08
CA ASN A 69 23.07 32.08 -15.71
C ASN A 69 23.64 31.41 -14.44
N ALA A 70 22.84 30.59 -13.74
CA ALA A 70 23.21 30.01 -12.46
C ALA A 70 24.21 28.83 -12.57
N GLY A 71 24.35 28.24 -13.75
CA GLY A 71 25.16 27.04 -13.98
C GLY A 71 24.58 25.76 -13.38
N TRP A 72 25.23 24.63 -13.68
CA TRP A 72 24.82 23.31 -13.19
C TRP A 72 25.03 23.15 -11.67
N PRO A 73 24.19 22.37 -10.98
CA PRO A 73 24.35 22.15 -9.55
C PRO A 73 25.60 21.33 -9.24
N THR A 74 26.28 21.66 -8.15
CA THR A 74 27.46 20.94 -7.68
C THR A 74 27.07 19.78 -6.77
N ALA A 75 27.65 18.61 -7.01
CA ALA A 75 27.44 17.41 -6.21
C ALA A 75 28.75 16.99 -5.53
N ASN A 76 28.67 16.72 -4.22
CA ASN A 76 29.77 16.10 -3.49
C ASN A 76 29.82 14.59 -3.79
N LEU A 77 30.97 13.99 -3.53
CA LEU A 77 31.10 12.54 -3.60
C LEU A 77 30.10 11.86 -2.66
N PRO A 78 29.40 10.81 -3.12
CA PRO A 78 28.43 10.11 -2.30
C PRO A 78 29.13 9.33 -1.18
N ASP A 79 28.55 9.37 0.01
CA ASP A 79 28.94 8.45 1.08
C ASP A 79 28.35 7.06 0.79
N LEU A 80 29.20 6.18 0.27
CA LEU A 80 28.82 4.82 -0.10
C LEU A 80 28.46 3.97 1.12
N THR A 81 29.04 4.27 2.29
CA THR A 81 28.74 3.58 3.55
C THR A 81 27.33 3.93 4.00
N LEU A 82 26.99 5.23 4.02
CA LEU A 82 25.64 5.68 4.37
C LEU A 82 24.59 5.17 3.39
N LYS A 83 24.89 5.18 2.09
CA LYS A 83 23.97 4.65 1.06
C LYS A 83 23.70 3.16 1.25
N ARG A 84 24.73 2.36 1.55
CA ARG A 84 24.60 0.92 1.83
C ARG A 84 23.81 0.68 3.11
N ALA A 85 24.09 1.44 4.17
CA ALA A 85 23.38 1.34 5.44
C ALA A 85 21.88 1.67 5.29
N ASN A 86 21.54 2.76 4.58
CA ASN A 86 20.16 3.12 4.30
C ASN A 86 19.44 2.05 3.47
N LYS A 87 20.08 1.54 2.42
CA LYS A 87 19.53 0.45 1.61
C LYS A 87 19.22 -0.79 2.46
N TYR A 88 20.18 -1.21 3.30
CA TYR A 88 19.98 -2.34 4.21
C TYR A 88 18.80 -2.12 5.16
N LEU A 89 18.67 -0.91 5.72
CA LEU A 89 17.55 -0.54 6.58
C LEU A 89 16.21 -0.65 5.85
N GLN A 90 16.09 -0.08 4.65
CA GLN A 90 14.85 -0.13 3.86
C GLN A 90 14.47 -1.55 3.47
N ASP A 91 15.44 -2.35 3.00
CA ASP A 91 15.23 -3.76 2.64
C ASP A 91 14.78 -4.59 3.87
N SER A 92 15.33 -4.29 5.05
CA SER A 92 14.95 -4.90 6.32
C SER A 92 13.53 -4.51 6.75
N ILE A 93 13.15 -3.23 6.64
CA ILE A 93 11.79 -2.74 6.94
C ILE A 93 10.76 -3.42 6.03
N VAL A 94 11.04 -3.54 4.73
CA VAL A 94 10.16 -4.24 3.78
C VAL A 94 9.98 -5.70 4.18
N THR A 95 11.07 -6.37 4.58
CA THR A 95 11.02 -7.76 5.05
C THR A 95 10.18 -7.89 6.31
N MET A 96 10.40 -7.03 7.31
CA MET A 96 9.62 -7.03 8.55
C MET A 96 8.14 -6.75 8.30
N ARG A 97 7.80 -5.79 7.42
CA ARG A 97 6.41 -5.52 7.03
C ARG A 97 5.75 -6.75 6.41
N LYS A 98 6.44 -7.46 5.51
CA LYS A 98 5.91 -8.70 4.92
C LYS A 98 5.68 -9.78 5.96
N LEU A 99 6.59 -9.94 6.93
CA LEU A 99 6.45 -10.90 8.02
C LEU A 99 5.28 -10.54 8.95
N LEU A 100 5.18 -9.27 9.35
CA LEU A 100 4.05 -8.76 10.12
C LEU A 100 2.73 -8.96 9.39
N GLN A 101 2.68 -8.66 8.08
CA GLN A 101 1.48 -8.85 7.29
C GLN A 101 1.09 -10.32 7.21
N LYS A 102 2.05 -11.25 7.08
CA LYS A 102 1.80 -12.71 7.17
C LYS A 102 1.32 -13.14 8.55
N GLN A 103 1.82 -12.53 9.62
CA GLN A 103 1.40 -12.85 10.98
C GLN A 103 -0.02 -12.32 11.26
N VAL A 104 -0.30 -11.07 10.87
CA VAL A 104 -1.61 -10.41 11.03
C VAL A 104 -2.67 -11.02 10.11
N SER A 105 -2.30 -11.41 8.89
CA SER A 105 -3.22 -12.11 7.97
C SER A 105 -3.51 -13.55 8.39
N GLY A 106 -2.90 -14.03 9.48
CA GLY A 106 -2.70 -15.44 9.76
C GLY A 106 -1.81 -16.08 8.69
N SER A 107 -1.15 -17.18 9.05
CA SER A 107 -0.42 -18.04 8.12
C SER A 107 -1.28 -18.46 6.93
N LYS A 108 -1.35 -17.64 5.87
CA LYS A 108 -1.74 -18.06 4.52
C LYS A 108 -0.56 -18.79 3.87
N LYS A 109 -0.10 -19.85 4.52
CA LYS A 109 0.60 -20.95 3.88
C LYS A 109 -0.40 -22.09 3.87
N GLY A 110 -1.19 -22.18 2.80
CA GLY A 110 -1.91 -23.39 2.39
C GLY A 110 -2.44 -24.28 3.52
N SER A 111 -3.22 -23.73 4.45
CA SER A 111 -4.23 -24.50 5.16
C SER A 111 -5.48 -23.63 5.22
N LYS A 112 -6.57 -24.22 4.74
CA LYS A 112 -7.89 -23.66 4.56
C LYS A 112 -8.30 -22.89 5.83
N LYS A 113 -8.42 -21.56 5.77
CA LYS A 113 -9.37 -20.89 6.67
C LYS A 113 -10.71 -21.48 6.27
N GLY A 114 -11.29 -22.32 7.13
CA GLY A 114 -12.47 -23.09 6.78
C GLY A 114 -13.56 -22.11 6.37
N GLU A 115 -14.28 -22.41 5.29
CA GLU A 115 -15.43 -21.60 4.84
C GLU A 115 -16.36 -21.27 6.01
N MET A 116 -16.56 -22.22 6.91
CA MET A 116 -17.29 -22.05 8.17
C MET A 116 -16.76 -20.93 9.08
N GLU A 117 -15.44 -20.77 9.21
CA GLU A 117 -14.83 -19.74 10.05
C GLU A 117 -15.05 -18.35 9.44
N VAL A 118 -14.91 -18.23 8.13
CA VAL A 118 -15.20 -16.98 7.40
C VAL A 118 -16.66 -16.59 7.55
N LEU A 119 -17.58 -17.55 7.39
CA LEU A 119 -19.01 -17.28 7.57
C LEU A 119 -19.32 -16.88 9.02
N ARG A 120 -18.67 -17.51 10.02
CA ARG A 120 -18.87 -17.19 11.45
C ARG A 120 -18.39 -15.79 11.81
N GLU A 121 -17.23 -15.36 11.30
CA GLU A 121 -16.71 -14.00 11.54
C GLU A 121 -17.61 -12.91 10.94
N ASN A 122 -18.37 -13.21 9.88
CA ASN A 122 -19.19 -12.25 9.16
C ASN A 122 -20.71 -12.39 9.45
N LEU A 123 -21.08 -13.10 10.50
CA LEU A 123 -22.47 -13.45 10.82
C LEU A 123 -23.34 -12.21 11.07
N ASP A 124 -22.81 -11.20 11.75
CA ASP A 124 -23.53 -9.94 12.01
C ASP A 124 -23.83 -9.14 10.74
N LEU A 125 -22.94 -9.18 9.75
CA LEU A 125 -23.16 -8.54 8.46
C LEU A 125 -24.27 -9.25 7.69
N MET A 126 -24.26 -10.58 7.68
CA MET A 126 -25.30 -11.39 7.01
C MET A 126 -26.68 -11.16 7.62
N LYS A 127 -26.80 -11.12 8.96
CA LYS A 127 -28.05 -10.78 9.65
C LYS A 127 -28.64 -9.45 9.17
N ARG A 128 -27.80 -8.40 9.11
CA ARG A 128 -28.23 -7.06 8.69
C ARG A 128 -28.66 -7.00 7.22
N GLN A 129 -27.92 -7.67 6.33
CA GLN A 129 -28.22 -7.63 4.90
C GLN A 129 -29.43 -8.48 4.51
N LEU A 130 -29.63 -9.62 5.19
CA LEU A 130 -30.76 -10.51 4.94
C LEU A 130 -32.02 -10.12 5.72
N GLY A 131 -31.92 -9.18 6.67
CA GLY A 131 -33.05 -8.76 7.51
C GLY A 131 -33.53 -9.86 8.47
N LEU A 132 -32.64 -10.75 8.90
CA LEU A 132 -32.97 -11.91 9.73
C LEU A 132 -32.60 -11.66 11.20
N GLU A 133 -33.47 -12.08 12.12
CA GLU A 133 -33.21 -11.99 13.57
C GLU A 133 -32.09 -12.94 14.02
N ARG A 134 -32.08 -14.16 13.46
CA ARG A 134 -31.13 -15.22 13.81
C ARG A 134 -30.57 -15.87 12.55
N VAL A 135 -29.24 -15.97 12.49
CA VAL A 135 -28.49 -16.71 11.48
C VAL A 135 -27.52 -17.61 12.22
N GLU A 136 -27.45 -18.88 11.81
CA GLU A 136 -26.56 -19.87 12.40
C GLU A 136 -25.87 -20.68 11.31
N ILE A 137 -24.62 -21.10 11.57
CA ILE A 137 -23.78 -21.80 10.60
C ILE A 137 -23.35 -23.12 11.21
N PHE A 138 -23.76 -24.19 10.55
CA PHE A 138 -23.46 -25.56 10.95
C PHE A 138 -22.62 -26.28 9.89
N SER A 139 -21.92 -27.32 10.34
CA SER A 139 -21.26 -28.24 9.44
C SER A 139 -22.31 -29.17 8.82
N ALA A 140 -22.22 -29.40 7.52
CA ALA A 140 -23.07 -30.38 6.83
C ALA A 140 -22.83 -31.82 7.31
N SER A 141 -21.68 -32.09 7.92
CA SER A 141 -21.33 -33.40 8.48
C SER A 141 -21.90 -33.63 9.89
N ASP A 142 -22.54 -32.63 10.49
CA ASP A 142 -23.13 -32.74 11.83
C ASP A 142 -24.58 -33.24 11.72
N GLU A 143 -24.82 -34.46 12.19
CA GLU A 143 -26.15 -35.10 12.14
C GLU A 143 -27.19 -34.31 12.94
N ASP A 144 -26.79 -33.65 14.03
CA ASP A 144 -27.68 -32.79 14.80
C ASP A 144 -28.14 -31.57 14.00
N ALA A 145 -27.23 -30.97 13.24
CA ALA A 145 -27.55 -29.84 12.38
C ALA A 145 -28.51 -30.23 11.24
N VAL A 146 -28.34 -31.42 10.67
CA VAL A 146 -29.27 -31.95 9.66
C VAL A 146 -30.65 -32.18 10.27
N ARG A 147 -30.74 -32.73 11.49
CA ARG A 147 -32.03 -32.89 12.18
C ARG A 147 -32.75 -31.55 12.41
N ARG A 148 -32.01 -30.48 12.69
CA ARG A 148 -32.57 -29.14 12.89
C ARG A 148 -33.20 -28.54 11.63
N ALA A 149 -32.87 -29.03 10.44
CA ALA A 149 -33.50 -28.59 9.20
C ALA A 149 -34.95 -29.09 9.03
N GLY A 150 -35.40 -30.08 9.81
CA GLY A 150 -36.79 -30.54 9.84
C GLY A 150 -37.35 -30.91 8.46
N GLU A 151 -38.47 -30.31 8.06
CA GLU A 151 -39.12 -30.55 6.76
C GLU A 151 -38.25 -30.13 5.55
N GLN A 152 -37.34 -29.18 5.76
CA GLN A 152 -36.47 -28.64 4.71
C GLN A 152 -35.22 -29.51 4.43
N VAL A 153 -35.06 -30.65 5.11
CA VAL A 153 -33.97 -31.62 4.84
C VAL A 153 -33.99 -32.10 3.38
N ARG A 154 -35.16 -32.13 2.73
CA ARG A 154 -35.26 -32.48 1.31
C ARG A 154 -34.43 -31.55 0.42
N LEU A 155 -34.30 -30.27 0.78
CA LEU A 155 -33.48 -29.29 0.04
C LEU A 155 -31.98 -29.57 0.20
N LEU A 156 -31.54 -30.06 1.36
CA LEU A 156 -30.15 -30.49 1.57
C LEU A 156 -29.78 -31.69 0.69
N ASN A 157 -30.71 -32.61 0.48
CA ASN A 157 -30.48 -33.78 -0.37
C ASN A 157 -30.48 -33.43 -1.87
N GLN A 158 -31.29 -32.46 -2.29
CA GLN A 158 -31.32 -31.99 -3.67
C GLN A 158 -30.11 -31.13 -4.02
N ASN A 159 -29.69 -30.26 -3.08
CA ASN A 159 -28.58 -29.35 -3.24
C ASN A 159 -27.59 -29.53 -2.07
N PRO A 160 -26.72 -30.55 -2.12
CA PRO A 160 -25.76 -30.79 -1.06
C PRO A 160 -24.73 -29.64 -0.97
N PRO A 161 -24.41 -29.15 0.23
CA PRO A 161 -23.42 -28.09 0.39
C PRO A 161 -22.03 -28.57 -0.04
N SER A 162 -21.32 -27.72 -0.76
CA SER A 162 -19.95 -28.00 -1.23
C SER A 162 -19.02 -26.83 -0.91
N PRO A 163 -17.69 -27.03 -0.81
CA PRO A 163 -16.78 -25.95 -0.48
C PRO A 163 -16.91 -24.76 -1.45
N GLY A 164 -17.29 -23.59 -0.91
CA GLY A 164 -17.56 -22.37 -1.67
C GLY A 164 -18.99 -22.21 -2.19
N ASN A 165 -19.86 -23.18 -1.93
CA ASN A 165 -21.28 -23.14 -2.28
C ASN A 165 -22.13 -23.72 -1.12
N PRO A 166 -22.39 -22.92 -0.07
CA PRO A 166 -23.16 -23.35 1.09
C PRO A 166 -24.66 -23.41 0.78
N THR A 167 -25.36 -24.41 1.31
CA THR A 167 -26.82 -24.52 1.20
C THR A 167 -27.48 -23.79 2.37
N ALA A 168 -28.30 -22.79 2.06
CA ALA A 168 -29.07 -22.04 3.05
C ALA A 168 -30.45 -22.68 3.28
N ILE A 169 -30.88 -22.75 4.54
CA ILE A 169 -32.22 -23.20 4.93
C ILE A 169 -32.87 -22.09 5.74
N PHE A 170 -34.07 -21.71 5.34
CA PHE A 170 -34.89 -20.75 6.07
C PHE A 170 -35.94 -21.53 6.86
N LEU A 171 -35.92 -21.35 8.18
CA LEU A 171 -36.94 -21.88 9.08
C LEU A 171 -37.85 -20.72 9.45
N SER A 172 -39.15 -20.88 9.21
CA SER A 172 -40.22 -19.94 9.59
C SER A 172 -40.74 -20.25 10.98
#